data_AF-A0A1G5U167-F1
#
_entry.id   AF-A0A1G5U167-F1
#
_cell.length_a   1.000
_cell.length_b   1.000
_cell.length_c   1.000
_cell.angle_alpha   90.00
_cell.angle_beta   90.00
_cell.angle_gamma   90.00
#
_symmetry.space_group_name_H-M   'P 1'
#
loop_
_entity.id
_entity.type
_entity.pdbx_description
1 polymer ?
#
loop_
_entity_poly.entity_id
_entity_poly.type
_entity_poly.pdbx_seq_one_letter_code
_entity_poly.pdbx_strand_id
1 'polypeptide(L)'
;MSEAVVSVRPVVLCGGTGTRLWPASRESMPKQFARLVDAERSTFQATLARVSDAAVFATPTVIASAEARFIVAEQRDQLGLAADILLEPQGRDSAAAVAVAALHAAASDPQAVVLIMAADHVV
;
A
#
# COMPACT_ATOMS: atom_id res chain seq x y z
N MET A 1 16.61 -29.09 11.15
CA MET A 1 15.67 -28.53 10.16
C MET A 1 15.66 -27.03 10.38
N SER A 2 16.22 -26.25 9.47
CA SER A 2 16.17 -24.78 9.57
C SER A 2 14.71 -24.37 9.46
N GLU A 3 14.16 -23.68 10.46
CA GLU A 3 12.90 -22.96 10.29
C GLU A 3 13.09 -22.03 9.09
N ALA A 4 12.30 -22.22 8.04
CA ALA A 4 12.23 -21.26 6.97
C ALA A 4 11.64 -19.99 7.58
N VAL A 5 12.40 -18.90 7.58
CA VAL A 5 11.88 -17.59 8.01
C VAL A 5 10.72 -17.27 7.09
N VAL A 6 9.50 -17.26 7.65
CA VAL A 6 8.29 -16.92 6.90
C VAL A 6 8.35 -15.43 6.61
N SER A 7 8.70 -15.08 5.38
CA SER A 7 8.70 -13.70 4.92
C SER A 7 7.26 -13.17 4.88
N VAL A 8 6.94 -12.20 5.73
CA VAL A 8 5.63 -11.54 5.76
C VAL A 8 5.49 -10.68 4.49
N ARG A 9 4.36 -10.77 3.80
CA ARG A 9 4.07 -10.02 2.57
C ARG A 9 3.22 -8.79 2.88
N PRO A 10 3.77 -7.57 2.89
CA PRO A 10 2.99 -6.38 3.15
C PRO A 10 2.10 -6.04 1.97
N VAL A 11 0.86 -5.67 2.26
CA VAL A 11 -0.08 -5.17 1.27
C VAL A 11 -0.67 -3.86 1.76
N VAL A 12 -0.41 -2.79 1.01
CA VAL A 12 -0.89 -1.45 1.28
C VAL A 12 -2.14 -1.19 0.48
N LEU A 13 -3.27 -1.02 1.16
CA LEU A 13 -4.55 -0.66 0.56
C LEU A 13 -4.60 0.85 0.34
N CYS A 14 -4.58 1.26 -0.92
CA CYS A 14 -4.57 2.64 -1.34
C CYS A 14 -5.90 3.01 -2.04
N GLY A 15 -6.98 2.92 -1.28
CA GLY A 15 -8.32 3.30 -1.71
C GLY A 15 -8.78 4.64 -1.13
N GLY A 16 -9.93 5.13 -1.63
CA GLY A 16 -10.60 6.32 -1.11
C GLY A 16 -10.06 7.65 -1.64
N THR A 17 -10.97 8.59 -1.87
CA THR A 17 -10.67 9.93 -2.42
C THR A 17 -10.51 11.00 -1.34
N GLY A 18 -10.79 10.68 -0.07
CA GLY A 18 -10.50 11.55 1.08
C GLY A 18 -11.30 12.87 1.13
N THR A 19 -12.53 12.92 0.63
CA THR A 19 -13.31 14.17 0.46
C THR A 19 -13.56 14.97 1.74
N ARG A 20 -13.50 14.35 2.93
CA ARG A 20 -13.72 15.00 4.22
C ARG A 20 -12.66 16.03 4.61
N LEU A 21 -11.48 15.99 3.99
CA LEU A 21 -10.36 16.90 4.27
C LEU A 21 -10.20 17.97 3.20
N TRP A 22 -11.28 18.32 2.48
CA TRP A 22 -11.26 19.44 1.54
C TRP A 22 -10.91 20.75 2.29
N PRO A 23 -10.07 21.65 1.72
CA PRO A 23 -9.49 21.63 0.36
C PRO A 23 -8.15 20.90 0.26
N ALA A 24 -7.66 20.35 1.37
CA ALA A 24 -6.35 19.70 1.46
C ALA A 24 -6.31 18.33 0.77
N SER A 25 -7.44 17.60 0.75
CA SER A 25 -7.61 16.38 -0.06
C SER A 25 -8.56 16.64 -1.22
N ARG A 26 -8.16 16.22 -2.41
CA ARG A 26 -8.91 16.37 -3.67
C ARG A 26 -8.91 15.04 -4.41
N GLU A 27 -9.78 14.90 -5.40
CA GLU A 27 -9.79 13.69 -6.23
C GLU A 27 -8.45 13.45 -6.93
N SER A 28 -7.79 14.51 -7.39
CA SER A 28 -6.45 14.45 -7.99
C SER A 28 -5.31 14.26 -7.00
N MET A 29 -5.56 14.48 -5.70
CA MET A 29 -4.58 14.34 -4.63
C MET A 29 -5.28 13.83 -3.36
N PRO A 30 -5.61 12.53 -3.30
CA PRO A 30 -6.22 11.94 -2.12
C PRO A 30 -5.34 12.10 -0.88
N LYS A 31 -5.98 12.16 0.30
CA LYS A 31 -5.31 12.48 1.57
C LYS A 31 -4.06 11.66 1.88
N GLN A 32 -4.01 10.39 1.47
CA GLN A 32 -2.88 9.50 1.72
C GLN A 32 -1.61 9.93 1.00
N PHE A 33 -1.73 10.70 -0.07
CA PHE A 33 -0.61 11.23 -0.85
C PHE A 33 -0.25 12.66 -0.46
N ALA A 34 -1.11 13.34 0.28
CA ALA A 34 -0.86 14.69 0.76
C ALA A 34 0.00 14.68 2.03
N ARG A 35 0.87 15.68 2.17
CA ARG A 35 1.71 15.91 3.34
C ARG A 35 0.94 16.65 4.43
N LEU A 36 -0.06 15.95 4.99
CA LEU A 36 -1.02 16.53 5.94
C LEU A 36 -0.54 16.46 7.40
N VAL A 37 0.32 15.50 7.71
CA VAL A 37 0.77 15.21 9.08
C VAL A 37 2.27 15.48 9.24
N ASP A 38 3.05 15.17 8.21
CA ASP A 38 4.50 15.34 8.17
C ASP A 38 4.90 16.15 6.94
N ALA A 39 5.93 16.99 7.07
CA ALA A 39 6.36 17.92 6.02
C ALA A 39 7.20 17.22 4.92
N GLU A 40 7.82 16.08 5.23
CA GLU A 40 8.69 15.34 4.34
C GLU A 40 7.94 14.24 3.59
N ARG A 41 7.04 13.52 4.27
CA ARG A 41 6.39 12.31 3.75
C ARG A 41 4.87 12.38 3.83
N SER A 42 4.22 11.81 2.82
CA SER A 42 2.81 11.46 2.91
C SER A 42 2.58 10.26 3.84
N THR A 43 1.35 10.01 4.28
CA THR A 43 1.03 8.81 5.07
C THR A 43 1.21 7.52 4.27
N PHE A 44 1.01 7.57 2.95
CA PHE A 44 1.35 6.48 2.04
C PHE A 44 2.85 6.17 2.08
N GLN A 45 3.69 7.20 1.96
CA GLN A 45 5.14 7.06 2.00
C GLN A 45 5.64 6.55 3.36
N ALA A 46 5.09 7.08 4.46
CA ALA A 46 5.39 6.61 5.81
C ALA A 46 5.02 5.13 5.98
N THR A 47 3.89 4.71 5.42
CA THR A 47 3.42 3.31 5.48
C THR A 47 4.32 2.36 4.70
N LEU A 48 4.75 2.71 3.48
CA LEU A 48 5.71 1.92 2.72
C LEU A 48 7.07 1.84 3.40
N ALA A 49 7.58 2.95 3.92
CA ALA A 49 8.87 2.99 4.59
C ALA A 49 8.90 2.08 5.84
N ARG A 50 7.78 1.93 6.56
CA ARG A 50 7.67 1.07 7.75
C ARG A 50 7.93 -0.41 7.47
N VAL A 51 7.68 -0.85 6.23
CA VAL A 51 7.84 -2.25 5.81
C VAL A 51 8.97 -2.43 4.79
N SER A 52 9.97 -1.56 4.82
CA SER A 52 11.10 -1.57 3.86
C SER A 52 12.25 -2.50 4.25
N ASP A 53 12.23 -3.07 5.46
CA ASP A 53 13.27 -4.01 5.91
C ASP A 53 13.11 -5.38 5.24
N ALA A 54 13.96 -5.64 4.24
CA ALA A 54 13.97 -6.87 3.46
C ALA A 54 14.39 -8.12 4.27
N ALA A 55 14.94 -7.95 5.49
CA ALA A 55 15.21 -9.09 6.38
C ALA A 55 13.92 -9.61 7.05
N VAL A 56 12.86 -8.79 7.08
CA VAL A 56 11.58 -9.10 7.74
C VAL A 56 10.45 -9.27 6.72
N PHE A 57 10.43 -8.41 5.70
CA PHE A 57 9.33 -8.30 4.76
C PHE A 57 9.74 -8.68 3.34
N ALA A 58 8.81 -9.32 2.63
CA ALA A 58 8.88 -9.43 1.18
C ALA A 58 8.61 -8.06 0.54
N THR A 59 8.90 -7.94 -0.77
CA THR A 59 8.54 -6.76 -1.55
C THR A 59 7.05 -6.41 -1.34
N PRO A 60 6.73 -5.18 -0.89
CA PRO A 60 5.35 -4.76 -0.66
C PRO A 60 4.54 -4.74 -1.96
N THR A 61 3.24 -5.05 -1.86
CA THR A 61 2.27 -4.80 -2.92
C THR A 61 1.36 -3.63 -2.54
N VAL A 62 1.15 -2.69 -3.44
CA VAL A 62 0.15 -1.62 -3.29
C VAL A 62 -1.06 -1.97 -4.13
N ILE A 63 -2.24 -2.04 -3.50
CA ILE A 63 -3.51 -2.17 -4.21
C ILE A 63 -4.09 -0.77 -4.37
N ALA A 64 -4.31 -0.33 -5.62
CA ALA A 64 -4.76 1.02 -5.92
C ALA A 64 -5.71 1.05 -7.13
N SER A 65 -6.47 2.14 -7.28
CA SER A 65 -7.26 2.35 -8.49
C SER A 65 -6.36 2.70 -9.69
N ALA A 66 -6.88 2.52 -10.90
CA ALA A 66 -6.17 2.89 -12.12
C ALA A 66 -5.82 4.38 -12.15
N GLU A 67 -6.67 5.26 -11.63
CA GLU A 67 -6.47 6.71 -11.59
C GLU A 67 -5.28 7.10 -10.70
N ALA A 68 -5.07 6.38 -9.59
CA ALA A 68 -3.99 6.65 -8.65
C ALA A 68 -2.63 6.04 -9.06
N ARG A 69 -2.57 5.23 -10.13
CA ARG A 69 -1.37 4.46 -10.51
C ARG A 69 -0.09 5.30 -10.63
N PHE A 70 -0.21 6.52 -11.17
CA PHE A 70 0.95 7.37 -11.41
C PHE A 70 1.48 7.98 -10.12
N ILE A 71 0.61 8.48 -9.23
CA ILE A 71 1.04 9.08 -7.96
C ILE A 71 1.57 8.01 -6.98
N VAL A 72 1.01 6.79 -7.02
CA VAL A 72 1.56 5.65 -6.29
C VAL A 72 2.99 5.35 -6.73
N ALA A 73 3.21 5.22 -8.05
CA ALA A 73 4.53 4.94 -8.61
C ALA A 73 5.52 6.08 -8.30
N GLU A 74 5.11 7.33 -8.51
CA GLU A 74 5.92 8.50 -8.23
C GLU A 74 6.38 8.57 -6.77
N GLN A 75 5.44 8.45 -5.81
CA GLN A 75 5.79 8.54 -4.39
C GLN A 75 6.60 7.35 -3.89
N ARG A 76 6.39 6.16 -4.47
CA ARG A 76 7.27 4.99 -4.24
C ARG A 76 8.69 5.28 -4.72
N ASP A 77 8.83 5.79 -5.95
CA ASP A 77 10.13 6.06 -6.57
C ASP A 77 10.89 7.16 -5.82
N GLN A 78 10.19 8.17 -5.30
CA GLN A 78 10.75 9.19 -4.40
C GLN A 78 11.36 8.60 -3.12
N LEU A 79 10.89 7.43 -2.66
CA LEU A 79 11.50 6.72 -1.52
C LEU A 79 12.65 5.80 -1.92
N GLY A 80 12.86 5.54 -3.22
CA GLY A 80 13.83 4.57 -3.71
C GLY A 80 13.51 3.12 -3.29
N LEU A 81 12.24 2.81 -3.02
CA LEU A 81 11.79 1.48 -2.59
C LEU A 81 11.17 0.68 -3.74
N ALA A 82 11.34 -0.64 -3.73
CA ALA A 82 10.60 -1.53 -4.61
C ALA A 82 9.21 -1.79 -4.03
N ALA A 83 8.16 -1.70 -4.86
CA ALA A 83 6.82 -2.15 -4.53
C ALA A 83 6.05 -2.45 -5.83
N ASP A 84 5.34 -3.57 -5.83
CA ASP A 84 4.43 -3.95 -6.89
C ASP A 84 3.14 -3.12 -6.80
N ILE A 85 2.52 -2.82 -7.94
CA ILE A 85 1.27 -2.07 -7.99
C ILE A 85 0.22 -2.95 -8.66
N LEU A 86 -0.77 -3.37 -7.87
CA LEU A 86 -1.91 -4.14 -8.34
C LEU A 86 -3.11 -3.20 -8.50
N LEU A 87 -3.59 -3.08 -9.74
CA LEU A 87 -4.66 -2.14 -10.07
C LEU A 87 -6.03 -2.80 -9.93
N GLU A 88 -6.89 -2.21 -9.11
CA GLU A 88 -8.30 -2.60 -9.04
C GLU A 88 -9.05 -2.05 -10.26
N PRO A 89 -9.89 -2.86 -10.93
CA PRO A 89 -10.71 -2.38 -12.03
C PRO A 89 -11.80 -1.40 -11.57
N GLN A 90 -12.19 -1.49 -10.30
CA GLN A 90 -13.15 -0.61 -9.65
C GLN A 90 -12.96 -0.68 -8.14
N GLY A 91 -13.11 0.46 -7.44
CA GLY A 91 -13.14 0.46 -5.97
C GLY A 91 -14.35 -0.31 -5.42
N ARG A 92 -14.10 -1.33 -4.59
CA ARG A 92 -15.12 -2.23 -4.01
C ARG A 92 -14.90 -2.46 -2.51
N ASP A 93 -14.52 -1.39 -1.80
CA ASP A 93 -14.19 -1.38 -0.36
C ASP A 93 -13.07 -2.35 0.03
N SER A 94 -12.69 -2.34 1.32
CA SER A 94 -11.50 -3.06 1.79
C SER A 94 -11.62 -4.59 1.69
N ALA A 95 -12.83 -5.15 1.84
CA ALA A 95 -13.00 -6.61 1.83
C ALA A 95 -12.61 -7.23 0.47
N ALA A 96 -12.98 -6.58 -0.64
CA ALA A 96 -12.59 -7.04 -1.98
C ALA A 96 -11.06 -6.94 -2.17
N ALA A 97 -10.45 -5.82 -1.76
CA ALA A 97 -9.02 -5.62 -1.85
C ALA A 97 -8.23 -6.65 -1.00
N VAL A 98 -8.70 -6.97 0.20
CA VAL A 98 -8.11 -8.02 1.06
C VAL A 98 -8.24 -9.40 0.42
N ALA A 99 -9.39 -9.73 -0.17
CA ALA A 99 -9.56 -11.00 -0.87
C ALA A 99 -8.59 -11.13 -2.07
N VAL A 100 -8.44 -10.06 -2.85
CA VAL A 100 -7.47 -10.01 -3.96
C VAL A 100 -6.04 -10.17 -3.46
N ALA A 101 -5.67 -9.48 -2.38
CA ALA A 101 -4.36 -9.61 -1.74
C ALA A 101 -4.05 -11.06 -1.34
N ALA A 102 -5.01 -11.71 -0.67
CA ALA A 102 -4.87 -13.09 -0.23
C ALA A 102 -4.74 -14.07 -1.41
N LEU A 103 -5.58 -13.92 -2.45
CA LEU A 103 -5.51 -14.75 -3.65
C LEU A 103 -4.21 -14.54 -4.43
N HIS A 104 -3.74 -13.30 -4.53
CA HIS A 104 -2.48 -12.97 -5.21
C HIS A 104 -1.27 -13.60 -4.49
N ALA A 105 -1.23 -13.51 -3.15
CA ALA A 105 -0.19 -14.15 -2.36
C ALA A 105 -0.26 -15.68 -2.45
N ALA A 106 -1.47 -16.25 -2.34
CA ALA A 106 -1.71 -17.69 -2.39
C ALA A 106 -1.33 -18.32 -3.74
N ALA A 107 -1.38 -17.55 -4.84
CA ALA A 107 -0.95 -18.02 -6.16
C ALA A 107 0.55 -18.37 -6.21
N SER A 108 1.37 -17.70 -5.40
CA SER A 108 2.81 -17.98 -5.28
C SER A 108 3.12 -18.92 -4.12
N ASP A 109 2.39 -18.79 -3.01
CA ASP A 109 2.60 -19.52 -1.77
C ASP A 109 1.28 -19.64 -1.00
N PRO A 110 0.63 -20.82 -1.01
CA PRO A 110 -0.63 -21.05 -0.30
C PRO A 110 -0.56 -20.89 1.22
N GLN A 111 0.64 -20.79 1.81
CA GLN A 111 0.85 -20.57 3.25
C GLN A 111 1.39 -19.16 3.55
N ALA A 112 1.34 -18.26 2.56
CA ALA A 112 1.79 -16.89 2.70
C ALA A 112 1.09 -16.16 3.85
N VAL A 113 1.89 -15.51 4.71
CA VAL A 113 1.38 -14.56 5.70
C VAL A 113 1.31 -13.17 5.06
N VAL A 114 0.10 -12.61 5.01
CA VAL A 114 -0.16 -11.28 4.42
C VAL A 114 -0.43 -10.26 5.52
N LEU A 115 0.29 -9.13 5.48
CA LEU A 115 0.10 -7.99 6.38
C LEU A 115 -0.69 -6.90 5.65
N ILE A 116 -1.96 -6.72 6.00
CA ILE A 116 -2.82 -5.68 5.41
C ILE A 116 -2.64 -4.36 6.15
N MET A 117 -2.40 -3.27 5.41
CA MET A 117 -2.23 -1.92 5.96
C MET A 117 -3.04 -0.90 5.17
N ALA A 118 -3.65 0.06 5.86
CA ALA A 118 -4.26 1.22 5.23
C ALA A 118 -3.18 2.28 4.94
N ALA A 119 -3.21 2.89 3.74
CA ALA A 119 -2.22 3.90 3.33
C ALA A 119 -2.37 5.24 4.07
N ASP A 120 -3.48 5.47 4.77
CA ASP A 120 -3.91 6.78 5.28
C ASP A 120 -3.88 6.92 6.81
N HIS A 121 -3.21 5.99 7.51
CA HIS A 121 -3.09 5.98 8.97
C HIS A 121 -1.74 6.52 9.45
N VAL A 122 -1.75 7.17 10.62
CA VAL A 122 -0.55 7.56 11.38
C VAL A 122 -0.34 6.50 12.48
N VAL A 123 0.89 6.01 12.60
CA VAL A 123 1.31 4.98 13.59
C VAL A 123 2.62 5.43 14.20
#